data_AF-A0A941BJK0-F1
#
_entry.id   AF-A0A941BJK0-F1
#
_cell.length_a   1.000
_cell.length_b   1.000
_cell.length_c   1.000
_cell.angle_alpha   90.00
_cell.angle_beta   90.00
_cell.angle_gamma   90.00
#
_symmetry.space_group_name_H-M   'P 1'
#
loop_
_entity.id
_entity.type
_entity.pdbx_description
1 polymer ?
#
loop_
_entity_poly.entity_id
_entity_poly.type
_entity_poly.pdbx_seq_one_letter_code
_entity_poly.pdbx_strand_id
1 'polypeptide(L)'
;MALFARTPRTPRLPDDVVSLMERFGRFEFDPVGTDIDASDVWGELQAPFLPFAQSDPEGFARALADAVLPVGGFALFGAARTVWNLVGSDFGSPAYDSVRMAALEFFRANGVPRNRLSADDLRFWQENRSEPWLVGRPGPTPERVRIPALVAGELRRIAQLTDASDANVVYVCAAPGGRFKAVVDAPASDTDPTRARFDWASADTLHGLYTQIGEVFQTPVHWVAEELRPFIPLPPSGF
;
A
#
# COMPACT_ATOMS: atom_id res chain seq x y z
N MET A 1 48.61 -0.05 -34.59
CA MET A 1 47.89 -0.24 -33.30
C MET A 1 46.40 -0.25 -33.60
N ALA A 2 45.76 -1.42 -33.47
CA ALA A 2 44.34 -1.57 -33.76
C ALA A 2 43.51 -1.08 -32.58
N LEU A 3 42.66 -0.07 -32.83
CA LEU A 3 41.61 0.38 -31.94
C LEU A 3 40.51 -0.70 -31.95
N PHE A 4 40.38 -1.48 -30.88
CA PHE A 4 39.23 -2.35 -30.71
C PHE A 4 37.98 -1.48 -30.53
N ALA A 5 37.16 -1.40 -31.57
CA ALA A 5 35.80 -0.91 -31.43
C ALA A 5 35.06 -1.86 -30.47
N ARG A 6 34.77 -1.39 -29.25
CA ARG A 6 33.81 -2.05 -28.37
C ARG A 6 32.46 -2.00 -29.10
N THR A 7 32.01 -3.14 -29.61
CA THR A 7 30.65 -3.28 -30.11
C THR A 7 29.71 -2.87 -28.96
N PRO A 8 28.82 -1.88 -29.14
CA PRO A 8 27.87 -1.53 -28.10
C PRO A 8 27.05 -2.77 -27.80
N ARG A 9 27.17 -3.29 -26.57
CA ARG A 9 26.33 -4.40 -26.11
C ARG A 9 24.90 -3.90 -26.17
N THR A 10 24.03 -4.63 -26.86
CA THR A 10 22.59 -4.42 -26.79
C THR A 10 22.21 -4.41 -25.31
N PRO A 11 21.53 -3.36 -24.82
CA PRO A 11 21.03 -3.33 -23.46
C PRO A 11 20.19 -4.58 -23.20
N ARG A 12 20.40 -5.21 -22.04
CA ARG A 12 19.69 -6.42 -21.61
C ARG A 12 19.37 -6.31 -20.13
N LEU A 13 18.33 -7.02 -19.72
CA LEU A 13 18.03 -7.17 -18.31
C LEU A 13 19.15 -7.96 -17.60
N PRO A 14 19.44 -7.66 -16.33
CA PRO A 14 20.27 -8.51 -15.47
C PRO A 14 19.71 -9.95 -15.38
N ASP A 15 20.59 -10.93 -15.17
CA ASP A 15 20.20 -12.35 -15.07
C ASP A 15 19.30 -12.64 -13.84
N ASP A 16 19.38 -11.81 -12.80
CA ASP A 16 18.62 -11.88 -11.56
C ASP A 16 17.41 -10.93 -11.51
N VAL A 17 16.94 -10.45 -12.68
CA VAL A 17 15.87 -9.45 -12.79
C VAL A 17 14.62 -9.77 -11.98
N VAL A 18 14.18 -11.03 -11.95
CA VAL A 18 12.98 -11.43 -11.18
C VAL A 18 13.18 -11.17 -9.69
N SER A 19 14.33 -11.55 -9.14
CA SER A 19 14.67 -11.33 -7.73
C SER A 19 14.78 -9.84 -7.40
N LEU A 20 15.35 -9.04 -8.32
CA LEU A 20 15.42 -7.58 -8.16
C LEU A 20 14.02 -6.94 -8.17
N MET A 21 13.13 -7.39 -9.08
CA MET A 21 11.75 -6.90 -9.13
C MET A 21 10.95 -7.35 -7.92
N GLU A 22 11.16 -8.56 -7.39
CA GLU A 22 10.50 -8.99 -6.16
C GLU A 22 10.93 -8.13 -4.97
N ARG A 23 12.25 -7.93 -4.78
CA ARG A 23 12.80 -7.06 -3.73
C ARG A 23 12.23 -5.65 -3.83
N PHE A 24 12.25 -5.08 -5.03
CA PHE A 24 11.74 -3.73 -5.25
C PHE A 24 10.23 -3.64 -5.07
N GLY A 25 9.46 -4.63 -5.51
CA GLY A 25 8.01 -4.69 -5.31
C GLY A 25 7.61 -4.77 -3.84
N ARG A 26 8.36 -5.52 -3.03
CA ARG A 26 8.16 -5.57 -1.57
C ARG A 26 8.48 -4.22 -0.92
N PHE A 27 9.60 -3.60 -1.29
CA PHE A 27 9.97 -2.27 -0.81
C PHE A 27 8.91 -1.22 -1.16
N GLU A 28 8.46 -1.14 -2.42
CA GLU A 28 7.43 -0.17 -2.83
C GLU A 28 6.09 -0.41 -2.12
N PHE A 29 5.76 -1.65 -1.78
CA PHE A 29 4.54 -1.97 -1.07
C PHE A 29 4.63 -1.60 0.41
N ASP A 30 5.69 -2.03 1.09
CA ASP A 30 5.92 -1.80 2.51
C ASP A 30 7.41 -1.53 2.79
N PRO A 31 7.87 -0.28 2.67
CA PRO A 31 9.28 0.05 2.88
C PRO A 31 9.77 -0.32 4.29
N VAL A 32 8.90 -0.14 5.30
CA VAL A 32 9.21 -0.35 6.72
C VAL A 32 9.36 -1.84 7.03
N GLY A 33 8.59 -2.69 6.35
CA GLY A 33 8.66 -4.15 6.48
C GLY A 33 9.84 -4.80 5.76
N THR A 34 10.72 -4.02 5.12
CA THR A 34 11.89 -4.55 4.41
C THR A 34 13.20 -4.14 5.07
N ASP A 35 14.20 -5.03 5.05
CA ASP A 35 15.59 -4.73 5.46
C ASP A 35 16.36 -3.91 4.39
N ILE A 36 15.65 -3.19 3.50
CA ILE A 36 16.24 -2.44 2.39
C ILE A 36 16.36 -0.97 2.81
N ASP A 37 17.59 -0.44 2.81
CA ASP A 37 17.81 0.99 3.00
C ASP A 37 17.27 1.75 1.78
N ALA A 38 16.42 2.75 2.02
CA ALA A 38 15.83 3.57 0.96
C ALA A 38 16.89 4.27 0.09
N SER A 39 18.08 4.53 0.64
CA SER A 39 19.20 5.12 -0.11
C SER A 39 19.82 4.17 -1.13
N ASP A 40 19.69 2.85 -0.92
CA ASP A 40 20.24 1.82 -1.81
C ASP A 40 19.28 1.44 -2.95
N VAL A 41 17.99 1.77 -2.82
CA VAL A 41 16.95 1.44 -3.81
C VAL A 41 17.29 1.95 -5.20
N TRP A 42 17.74 3.20 -5.31
CA TRP A 42 18.12 3.74 -6.62
C TRP A 42 19.32 3.01 -7.21
N GLY A 43 20.39 2.85 -6.42
CA GLY A 43 21.65 2.27 -6.90
C GLY A 43 21.56 0.80 -7.27
N GLU A 44 20.86 0.00 -6.46
CA GLU A 44 20.79 -1.45 -6.64
C GLU A 44 19.59 -1.90 -7.47
N LEU A 45 18.42 -1.28 -7.27
CA LEU A 45 17.15 -1.81 -7.79
C LEU A 45 16.62 -1.09 -9.02
N GLN A 46 17.12 0.12 -9.33
CA GLN A 46 16.64 0.94 -10.44
C GLN A 46 17.73 1.30 -11.46
N ALA A 47 18.86 1.84 -11.01
CA ALA A 47 19.94 2.31 -11.86
C ALA A 47 20.47 1.26 -12.87
N PRO A 48 20.55 -0.05 -12.56
CA PRO A 48 21.00 -1.06 -13.53
C PRO A 48 20.11 -1.15 -14.78
N PHE A 49 18.84 -0.77 -14.67
CA PHE A 49 17.86 -0.87 -15.75
C PHE A 49 17.80 0.40 -16.61
N LEU A 50 18.26 1.54 -16.08
CA LEU A 50 18.15 2.86 -16.72
C LEU A 50 18.71 2.89 -18.16
N PRO A 51 19.89 2.32 -18.48
CA PRO A 51 20.42 2.34 -19.84
C PRO A 51 19.50 1.64 -20.85
N PHE A 52 18.84 0.53 -20.45
CA PHE A 52 17.91 -0.18 -21.33
C PHE A 52 16.60 0.62 -21.46
N ALA A 53 16.02 1.03 -20.33
CA ALA A 53 14.79 1.82 -20.30
C ALA A 53 14.87 3.09 -21.17
N GLN A 54 16.01 3.79 -21.17
CA GLN A 54 16.19 5.01 -21.96
C GLN A 54 16.43 4.78 -23.45
N SER A 55 17.10 3.69 -23.81
CA SER A 55 17.49 3.44 -25.21
C SER A 55 16.41 2.70 -26.01
N ASP A 56 15.61 1.88 -25.34
CA ASP A 56 14.48 1.15 -25.93
C ASP A 56 13.39 0.90 -24.88
N PRO A 57 12.54 1.90 -24.57
CA PRO A 57 11.51 1.78 -23.54
C PRO A 57 10.51 0.64 -23.79
N GLU A 58 10.13 0.44 -25.05
CA GLU A 58 9.17 -0.58 -25.46
C GLU A 58 9.78 -1.99 -25.41
N GLY A 59 11.03 -2.16 -25.86
CA GLY A 59 11.78 -3.40 -25.68
C GLY A 59 12.05 -3.72 -24.22
N PHE A 60 12.32 -2.70 -23.39
CA PHE A 60 12.48 -2.85 -21.95
C PHE A 60 11.20 -3.36 -21.27
N ALA A 61 10.05 -2.73 -21.55
CA ALA A 61 8.76 -3.16 -20.99
C ALA A 61 8.41 -4.59 -21.40
N ARG A 62 8.64 -4.96 -22.66
CA ARG A 62 8.43 -6.33 -23.15
C ARG A 62 9.34 -7.34 -22.47
N ALA A 63 10.63 -7.03 -22.37
CA ALA A 63 11.60 -7.92 -21.72
C ALA A 63 11.26 -8.14 -20.25
N LEU A 64 10.81 -7.09 -19.54
CA LEU A 64 10.35 -7.23 -18.15
C LEU A 64 9.10 -8.10 -18.07
N ALA A 65 8.12 -7.86 -18.94
CA ALA A 65 6.89 -8.66 -18.98
C ALA A 65 7.18 -10.14 -19.20
N ASP A 66 8.04 -10.47 -20.17
CA ASP A 66 8.46 -11.84 -20.48
C ASP A 66 9.12 -12.52 -19.26
N ALA A 67 9.86 -11.76 -18.45
CA ALA A 67 10.55 -12.28 -17.27
C ALA A 67 9.62 -12.48 -16.07
N VAL A 68 8.73 -11.53 -15.76
CA VAL A 68 7.97 -11.54 -14.49
C VAL A 68 6.57 -12.15 -14.59
N LEU A 69 5.91 -12.12 -15.75
CA LEU A 69 4.55 -12.67 -15.90
C LEU A 69 4.48 -14.17 -15.56
N PRO A 70 5.46 -15.03 -15.95
CA PRO A 70 5.42 -16.44 -15.58
C PRO A 70 5.59 -16.72 -14.08
N VAL A 71 6.23 -15.79 -13.35
CA VAL A 71 6.56 -15.95 -11.92
C VAL A 71 5.45 -15.38 -11.03
N GLY A 72 4.91 -14.22 -11.41
CA GLY A 72 3.87 -13.55 -10.65
C GLY A 72 4.38 -12.86 -9.37
N GLY A 73 3.47 -12.67 -8.40
CA GLY A 73 3.81 -12.15 -7.08
C GLY A 73 4.28 -10.69 -7.06
N PHE A 74 5.11 -10.35 -6.08
CA PHE A 74 5.66 -9.00 -5.93
C PHE A 74 6.59 -8.59 -7.09
N ALA A 75 7.14 -9.54 -7.85
CA ALA A 75 7.92 -9.23 -9.04
C ALA A 75 7.09 -8.49 -10.12
N LEU A 76 5.79 -8.77 -10.22
CA LEU A 76 4.88 -8.01 -11.10
C LEU A 76 4.80 -6.54 -10.68
N PHE A 77 4.62 -6.30 -9.38
CA PHE A 77 4.50 -4.95 -8.85
C PHE A 77 5.82 -4.19 -9.00
N GLY A 78 6.95 -4.80 -8.66
CA GLY A 78 8.26 -4.18 -8.86
C GLY A 78 8.56 -3.87 -10.33
N ALA A 79 8.20 -4.75 -11.26
CA ALA A 79 8.34 -4.48 -12.69
C ALA A 79 7.47 -3.31 -13.16
N ALA A 80 6.20 -3.27 -12.74
CA ALA A 80 5.31 -2.15 -13.07
C ALA A 80 5.82 -0.81 -12.52
N ARG A 81 6.29 -0.79 -11.26
CA ARG A 81 6.87 0.40 -10.63
C ARG A 81 8.18 0.82 -11.28
N THR A 82 9.01 -0.13 -11.69
CA THR A 82 10.26 0.15 -12.41
C THR A 82 10.01 0.81 -13.76
N VAL A 83 9.05 0.30 -14.55
CA VAL A 83 8.67 0.96 -15.82
C VAL A 83 8.15 2.37 -15.57
N TRP A 84 7.24 2.53 -14.60
CA TRP A 84 6.71 3.84 -14.21
C TRP A 84 7.82 4.83 -13.81
N ASN A 85 8.78 4.40 -12.99
CA ASN A 85 9.83 5.26 -12.45
C ASN A 85 10.89 5.63 -13.50
N LEU A 86 11.24 4.71 -14.42
CA LEU A 86 12.34 4.91 -15.37
C LEU A 86 11.88 5.44 -16.73
N VAL A 87 10.65 5.16 -17.13
CA VAL A 87 10.10 5.56 -18.43
C VAL A 87 9.09 6.70 -18.28
N GLY A 88 8.26 6.65 -17.23
CA GLY A 88 7.29 7.69 -16.89
C GLY A 88 5.86 7.18 -16.79
N SER A 89 5.00 7.97 -16.13
CA SER A 89 3.59 7.67 -15.87
C SER A 89 2.72 7.59 -17.13
N ASP A 90 3.07 8.37 -18.15
CA ASP A 90 2.26 8.54 -19.36
C ASP A 90 2.66 7.52 -20.44
N PHE A 91 3.56 6.59 -20.12
CA PHE A 91 4.02 5.57 -21.05
C PHE A 91 2.95 4.49 -21.27
N GLY A 92 2.37 4.47 -22.47
CA GLY A 92 1.43 3.44 -22.89
C GLY A 92 2.13 2.30 -23.63
N SER A 93 2.04 1.08 -23.10
CA SER A 93 2.56 -0.13 -23.75
C SER A 93 1.72 -1.35 -23.36
N PRO A 94 1.28 -2.20 -24.31
CA PRO A 94 0.51 -3.40 -23.98
C PRO A 94 1.23 -4.36 -23.02
N ALA A 95 2.58 -4.43 -23.10
CA ALA A 95 3.38 -5.25 -22.20
C ALA A 95 3.37 -4.69 -20.77
N TYR A 96 3.51 -3.37 -20.64
CA TYR A 96 3.42 -2.68 -19.35
C TYR A 96 2.03 -2.84 -18.73
N ASP A 97 0.96 -2.61 -19.50
CA ASP A 97 -0.43 -2.75 -19.05
C ASP A 97 -0.73 -4.17 -18.58
N SER A 98 -0.17 -5.19 -19.26
CA SER A 98 -0.32 -6.60 -18.87
C SER A 98 0.32 -6.89 -17.52
N VAL A 99 1.55 -6.42 -17.30
CA VAL A 99 2.26 -6.58 -16.01
C VAL A 99 1.54 -5.84 -14.90
N ARG A 100 1.10 -4.61 -15.17
CA ARG A 100 0.36 -3.78 -14.22
C ARG A 100 -0.97 -4.43 -13.82
N MET A 101 -1.75 -4.89 -14.80
CA MET A 101 -3.00 -5.60 -14.53
C MET A 101 -2.76 -6.86 -13.69
N ALA A 102 -1.76 -7.68 -14.03
CA ALA A 102 -1.43 -8.88 -13.27
C ALA A 102 -1.00 -8.54 -11.83
N ALA A 103 -0.24 -7.46 -11.61
CA ALA A 103 0.13 -6.99 -10.27
C ALA A 103 -1.11 -6.63 -9.44
N LEU A 104 -2.08 -5.93 -10.05
CA LEU A 104 -3.33 -5.57 -9.39
C LEU A 104 -4.21 -6.79 -9.11
N GLU A 105 -4.28 -7.76 -10.04
CA GLU A 105 -4.96 -9.03 -9.78
C GLU A 105 -4.33 -9.80 -8.62
N PHE A 106 -3.00 -9.82 -8.54
CA PHE A 106 -2.27 -10.41 -7.42
C PHE A 106 -2.62 -9.71 -6.09
N PHE A 107 -2.61 -8.38 -6.03
CA PHE A 107 -2.99 -7.64 -4.82
C PHE A 107 -4.44 -7.86 -4.42
N ARG A 108 -5.36 -7.84 -5.39
CA ARG A 108 -6.77 -8.15 -5.16
C ARG A 108 -6.95 -9.55 -4.60
N ALA A 109 -6.30 -10.55 -5.20
CA ALA A 109 -6.39 -11.94 -4.75
C ALA A 109 -5.89 -12.13 -3.31
N ASN A 110 -4.95 -11.29 -2.86
CA ASN A 110 -4.41 -11.29 -1.49
C ASN A 110 -5.14 -10.31 -0.55
N GLY A 111 -6.28 -9.74 -0.97
CA GLY A 111 -7.10 -8.90 -0.10
C GLY A 111 -6.47 -7.54 0.24
N VAL A 112 -5.55 -7.03 -0.59
CA VAL A 112 -4.96 -5.70 -0.39
C VAL A 112 -6.06 -4.62 -0.46
N PRO A 113 -6.25 -3.82 0.59
CA PRO A 113 -7.31 -2.80 0.60
C PRO A 113 -7.03 -1.64 -0.36
N ARG A 114 -8.08 -0.94 -0.82
CA ARG A 114 -7.95 0.13 -1.83
C ARG A 114 -7.10 1.32 -1.34
N ASN A 115 -7.04 1.54 -0.03
CA ASN A 115 -6.23 2.60 0.58
C ASN A 115 -4.71 2.31 0.52
N ARG A 116 -4.32 1.09 0.13
CA ARG A 116 -2.93 0.69 -0.12
C ARG A 116 -2.54 0.77 -1.60
N LEU A 117 -3.48 1.13 -2.48
CA LEU A 117 -3.21 1.38 -3.88
C LEU A 117 -3.00 2.88 -4.11
N SER A 118 -2.19 3.20 -5.13
CA SER A 118 -2.15 4.56 -5.65
C SER A 118 -3.50 4.93 -6.30
N ALA A 119 -3.81 6.22 -6.36
CA ALA A 119 -5.00 6.69 -7.07
C ALA A 119 -4.96 6.32 -8.57
N ASP A 120 -3.76 6.27 -9.15
CA ASP A 120 -3.58 5.90 -10.54
C ASP A 120 -3.87 4.41 -10.78
N ASP A 121 -3.41 3.52 -9.90
CA ASP A 121 -3.70 2.08 -9.98
C ASP A 121 -5.19 1.77 -9.83
N LEU A 122 -5.86 2.47 -8.92
CA LEU A 122 -7.29 2.32 -8.75
C LEU A 122 -8.06 2.80 -9.99
N ARG A 123 -7.63 3.90 -10.60
CA ARG A 123 -8.20 4.40 -11.86
C ARG A 123 -7.98 3.40 -13.00
N PHE A 124 -6.75 2.92 -13.17
CA PHE A 124 -6.41 1.94 -14.19
C PHE A 124 -7.26 0.66 -14.05
N TRP A 125 -7.49 0.18 -12.82
CA TRP A 125 -8.40 -0.93 -12.57
C TRP A 125 -9.82 -0.62 -13.06
N GLN A 126 -10.38 0.54 -12.69
CA GLN A 126 -11.75 0.92 -13.04
C GLN A 126 -11.97 1.09 -14.55
N GLU A 127 -10.95 1.53 -15.28
CA GLU A 127 -10.99 1.68 -16.73
C GLU A 127 -10.94 0.35 -17.47
N ASN A 128 -10.33 -0.68 -16.87
CA ASN A 128 -10.06 -1.97 -17.51
C ASN A 128 -10.87 -3.15 -16.95
N ARG A 129 -11.58 -2.97 -15.83
CA ARG A 129 -12.36 -4.00 -15.14
C ARG A 129 -13.73 -3.48 -14.75
N SER A 130 -14.72 -4.37 -14.87
CA SER A 130 -16.10 -4.06 -14.47
C SER A 130 -16.36 -4.38 -12.99
N GLU A 131 -15.53 -5.24 -12.39
CA GLU A 131 -15.67 -5.69 -11.02
C GLU A 131 -15.14 -4.65 -10.02
N PRO A 132 -15.85 -4.40 -8.90
CA PRO A 132 -15.35 -3.50 -7.85
C PRO A 132 -14.10 -4.08 -7.19
N TRP A 133 -13.09 -3.27 -6.84
CA TRP A 133 -11.78 -3.71 -6.32
C TRP A 133 -11.83 -4.82 -5.25
N LEU A 134 -12.56 -4.60 -4.16
CA LEU A 134 -12.86 -5.62 -3.17
C LEU A 134 -14.27 -5.35 -2.65
N VAL A 135 -15.00 -6.41 -2.32
CA VAL A 135 -16.32 -6.31 -1.72
C VAL A 135 -16.19 -6.66 -0.24
N GLY A 136 -16.30 -5.66 0.61
CA GLY A 136 -16.30 -5.83 2.06
C GLY A 136 -17.63 -6.35 2.59
N ARG A 137 -17.61 -6.80 3.84
CA ARG A 137 -18.83 -7.08 4.60
C ARG A 137 -19.63 -5.79 4.76
N PRO A 138 -20.97 -5.83 4.68
CA PRO A 138 -21.78 -4.67 4.98
C PRO A 138 -21.51 -4.22 6.42
N GLY A 139 -21.44 -2.90 6.62
CA GLY A 139 -21.28 -2.32 7.96
C GLY A 139 -22.42 -2.77 8.91
N PRO A 140 -22.15 -2.87 10.21
CA PRO A 140 -23.16 -3.28 11.17
C PRO A 140 -24.23 -2.19 11.33
N THR A 141 -25.49 -2.60 11.44
CA THR A 141 -26.56 -1.68 11.80
C THR A 141 -26.50 -1.33 13.30
N PRO A 142 -27.02 -0.17 13.74
CA PRO A 142 -27.00 0.24 15.14
C PRO A 142 -27.63 -0.78 16.10
N GLU A 143 -28.59 -1.57 15.64
CA GLU A 143 -29.30 -2.57 16.45
C GLU A 143 -28.46 -3.85 16.65
N ARG A 144 -27.51 -4.12 15.75
CA ARG A 144 -26.72 -5.36 15.73
C ARG A 144 -25.44 -5.29 16.54
N VAL A 145 -24.93 -4.08 16.81
CA VAL A 145 -23.68 -3.89 17.55
C VAL A 145 -23.92 -3.06 18.79
N ARG A 146 -23.51 -3.60 19.93
CA ARG A 146 -23.51 -2.88 21.20
C ARG A 146 -22.15 -2.21 21.38
N ILE A 147 -22.14 -0.89 21.30
CA ILE A 147 -20.99 -0.07 21.69
C ILE A 147 -21.26 0.43 23.12
N PRO A 148 -20.49 0.01 24.13
CA PRO A 148 -20.60 0.56 25.48
C PRO A 148 -20.48 2.08 25.46
N ALA A 149 -21.36 2.78 26.18
CA ALA A 149 -21.28 4.22 26.32
C ALA A 149 -19.92 4.63 26.91
N LEU A 150 -19.42 5.80 26.49
CA LEU A 150 -18.22 6.38 27.09
C LEU A 150 -18.57 7.10 28.39
N VAL A 151 -17.74 6.92 29.42
CA VAL A 151 -17.79 7.68 30.66
C VAL A 151 -17.23 9.09 30.43
N ALA A 152 -17.72 10.08 31.18
CA ALA A 152 -17.19 11.43 31.12
C ALA A 152 -15.67 11.46 31.37
N GLY A 153 -14.90 12.02 30.43
CA GLY A 153 -13.44 12.08 30.48
C GLY A 153 -12.72 10.79 30.04
N GLU A 154 -13.45 9.75 29.64
CA GLU A 154 -12.86 8.50 29.16
C GLU A 154 -12.12 8.69 27.83
N LEU A 155 -10.90 8.16 27.77
CA LEU A 155 -10.14 7.90 26.54
C LEU A 155 -10.08 6.39 26.34
N ARG A 156 -10.97 5.86 25.51
CA ARG A 156 -11.04 4.43 25.24
C ARG A 156 -10.14 4.05 24.08
N ARG A 157 -9.18 3.17 24.32
CA ARG A 157 -8.32 2.63 23.27
C ARG A 157 -9.10 1.67 22.39
N ILE A 158 -9.07 1.88 21.08
CA ILE A 158 -9.82 1.07 20.10
C ILE A 158 -8.95 0.38 19.05
N ALA A 159 -7.73 0.88 18.81
CA ALA A 159 -6.79 0.26 17.88
C ALA A 159 -5.32 0.58 18.19
N GLN A 160 -4.42 -0.28 17.72
CA GLN A 160 -2.97 -0.05 17.63
C GLN A 160 -2.53 -0.50 16.23
N LEU A 161 -1.82 0.38 15.50
CA LEU A 161 -1.57 0.16 14.08
C LEU A 161 -0.54 -0.94 13.81
N THR A 162 0.58 -0.94 14.54
CA THR A 162 1.69 -1.91 14.41
C THR A 162 2.01 -2.57 15.75
N ASP A 163 2.92 -3.54 15.81
CA ASP A 163 3.40 -4.16 17.04
C ASP A 163 4.54 -3.38 17.73
N ALA A 164 5.09 -2.37 17.06
CA ALA A 164 6.19 -1.54 17.52
C ALA A 164 5.88 -0.82 18.85
N SER A 165 6.91 -0.59 19.67
CA SER A 165 6.76 0.08 20.98
C SER A 165 6.26 1.52 20.88
N ASP A 166 6.50 2.18 19.76
CA ASP A 166 6.10 3.55 19.45
C ASP A 166 4.85 3.62 18.55
N ALA A 167 4.17 2.50 18.31
CA ALA A 167 3.02 2.40 17.42
C ALA A 167 1.98 3.51 17.64
N ASN A 168 1.34 3.90 16.54
CA ASN A 168 0.20 4.80 16.58
C ASN A 168 -0.97 4.08 17.25
N VAL A 169 -1.52 4.71 18.29
CA VAL A 169 -2.65 4.17 19.06
C VAL A 169 -3.85 5.07 18.86
N VAL A 170 -4.99 4.47 18.51
CA VAL A 170 -6.24 5.21 18.30
C VAL A 170 -7.12 5.08 19.54
N TYR A 171 -7.57 6.22 20.03
CA TYR A 171 -8.51 6.37 21.12
C TYR A 171 -9.80 7.01 20.64
N VAL A 172 -10.88 6.79 21.38
CA VAL A 172 -12.12 7.56 21.25
C VAL A 172 -12.50 8.20 22.57
N CYS A 173 -13.08 9.39 22.50
CA CYS A 173 -13.58 10.11 23.66
C CYS A 173 -14.86 10.88 23.33
N ALA A 174 -15.62 11.20 24.38
CA ALA A 174 -16.71 12.16 24.29
C ALA A 174 -16.13 13.58 24.24
N ALA A 175 -16.65 14.40 23.34
CA ALA A 175 -16.27 15.79 23.17
C ALA A 175 -17.39 16.74 23.65
N PRO A 176 -17.07 18.01 23.95
CA PRO A 176 -18.07 19.01 24.25
C PRO A 176 -19.15 19.09 23.15
N GLY A 177 -20.40 19.33 23.55
CA GLY A 177 -21.53 19.41 22.61
C GLY A 177 -22.14 18.06 22.23
N GLY A 178 -21.82 16.98 22.95
CA GLY A 178 -22.44 15.66 22.74
C GLY A 178 -21.90 14.88 21.55
N ARG A 179 -20.79 15.34 20.94
CA ARG A 179 -20.10 14.65 19.85
C ARG A 179 -19.08 13.65 20.36
N PHE A 180 -18.59 12.81 19.47
CA PHE A 180 -17.50 11.87 19.72
C PHE A 180 -16.31 12.20 18.82
N LYS A 181 -15.11 11.95 19.33
CA LYS A 181 -13.86 12.17 18.60
C LYS A 181 -12.98 10.93 18.63
N ALA A 182 -12.28 10.71 17.53
CA ALA A 182 -11.14 9.80 17.46
C ALA A 182 -9.86 10.62 17.58
N VAL A 183 -8.97 10.19 18.45
CA VAL A 183 -7.68 10.82 18.73
C VAL A 183 -6.59 9.79 18.44
N VAL A 184 -5.57 10.20 17.70
CA VAL A 184 -4.40 9.37 17.46
C VAL A 184 -3.29 9.85 18.38
N ASP A 185 -2.69 8.91 19.10
CA ASP A 185 -1.50 9.09 19.90
C ASP A 185 -0.33 8.46 19.13
N ALA A 186 0.65 9.27 18.73
CA ALA A 186 1.76 8.86 17.85
C ALA A 186 3.02 9.70 18.17
N PRO A 187 4.21 9.31 17.67
CA PRO A 187 5.37 10.19 17.67
C PRO A 187 5.04 11.56 17.04
N ALA A 188 5.60 12.63 17.60
CA ALA A 188 5.33 14.00 17.17
C ALA A 188 5.86 14.25 15.76
N SER A 189 7.00 13.63 15.43
CA SER A 189 7.52 13.49 14.08
C SER A 189 8.51 12.34 14.00
N ASP A 190 8.97 12.02 12.80
CA ASP A 190 10.03 11.02 12.59
C ASP A 190 11.35 11.38 13.29
N THR A 191 11.54 12.66 13.61
CA THR A 191 12.75 13.19 14.26
C THR A 191 12.55 13.54 15.73
N ASP A 192 11.30 13.52 16.22
CA ASP A 192 10.94 13.83 17.60
C ASP A 192 10.15 12.66 18.20
N PRO A 193 10.81 11.82 19.04
CA PRO A 193 10.17 10.65 19.63
C PRO A 193 9.15 10.99 20.72
N THR A 194 8.97 12.27 21.07
CA THR A 194 7.92 12.67 22.01
C THR A 194 6.55 12.33 21.42
N ARG A 195 5.62 11.89 22.27
CA ARG A 195 4.29 11.50 21.80
C ARG A 195 3.34 12.69 21.81
N ALA A 196 2.66 12.89 20.70
CA ALA A 196 1.63 13.91 20.53
C ALA A 196 0.27 13.25 20.27
N ARG A 197 -0.79 13.97 20.66
CA ARG A 197 -2.17 13.57 20.39
C ARG A 197 -2.81 14.57 19.44
N PHE A 198 -3.45 14.05 18.40
CA PHE A 198 -4.15 14.86 17.42
C PHE A 198 -5.54 14.32 17.13
N ASP A 199 -6.47 15.24 16.92
CA ASP A 199 -7.84 14.93 16.51
C ASP A 199 -7.81 14.40 15.07
N TRP A 200 -8.31 13.19 14.87
CA TRP A 200 -8.33 12.54 13.57
C TRP A 200 -9.71 12.60 12.90
N ALA A 201 -10.77 12.29 13.65
CA ALA A 201 -12.14 12.27 13.14
C ALA A 201 -13.16 12.64 14.22
N SER A 202 -14.36 13.05 13.81
CA SER A 202 -15.47 13.31 14.74
C SER A 202 -16.82 12.95 14.13
N ALA A 203 -17.75 12.53 14.96
CA ALA A 203 -19.13 12.24 14.56
C ALA A 203 -20.12 12.53 15.71
N ASP A 204 -21.40 12.64 15.36
CA ASP A 204 -22.47 12.87 16.35
C ASP A 204 -22.83 11.61 17.15
N THR A 205 -22.43 10.43 16.68
CA THR A 205 -22.65 9.15 17.37
C THR A 205 -21.39 8.29 17.36
N LEU A 206 -21.23 7.44 18.37
CA LEU A 206 -20.15 6.44 18.40
C LEU A 206 -20.23 5.47 17.22
N HIS A 207 -21.44 5.07 16.84
CA HIS A 207 -21.65 4.22 15.67
C HIS A 207 -21.15 4.88 14.37
N GLY A 208 -21.49 6.15 14.17
CA GLY A 208 -21.00 6.92 13.02
C GLY A 208 -19.48 7.08 13.04
N LEU A 209 -18.88 7.33 14.21
CA LEU A 209 -17.42 7.42 14.35
C LEU A 209 -16.75 6.08 14.01
N TYR A 210 -17.25 4.97 14.52
CA TYR A 210 -16.66 3.64 14.28
C TYR A 210 -16.81 3.21 12.82
N THR A 211 -17.92 3.61 12.17
CA THR A 211 -18.12 3.41 10.73
C THR A 211 -17.03 4.13 9.93
N GLN A 212 -16.76 5.40 10.22
CA GLN A 212 -15.69 6.17 9.56
C GLN A 212 -14.32 5.52 9.77
N ILE A 213 -14.01 5.11 11.01
CA ILE A 213 -12.72 4.46 11.33
C ILE A 213 -12.57 3.13 10.57
N GLY A 214 -13.63 2.31 10.55
CA GLY A 214 -13.63 1.03 9.83
C GLY A 214 -13.42 1.19 8.32
N GLU A 215 -14.02 2.22 7.71
CA GLU A 215 -13.84 2.56 6.30
C GLU A 215 -12.42 3.03 5.96
N VAL A 216 -11.74 3.70 6.91
CA VAL A 216 -10.35 4.11 6.72
C VAL A 216 -9.40 2.94 6.91
N PHE A 217 -9.59 2.09 7.92
CA PHE A 217 -8.74 0.93 8.14
C PHE A 217 -8.88 -0.12 7.04
N GLN A 218 -10.11 -0.39 6.60
CA GLN A 218 -10.51 -1.41 5.63
C GLN A 218 -10.20 -2.85 6.02
N THR A 219 -8.99 -3.14 6.48
CA THR A 219 -8.53 -4.41 7.04
C THR A 219 -8.18 -4.23 8.52
N PRO A 220 -8.15 -5.30 9.33
CA PRO A 220 -7.75 -5.21 10.73
C PRO A 220 -6.28 -4.80 10.83
N VAL A 221 -6.00 -3.79 11.65
CA VAL A 221 -4.63 -3.42 12.04
C VAL A 221 -4.11 -4.37 13.13
N HIS A 222 -2.85 -4.20 13.57
CA HIS A 222 -2.18 -5.11 14.52
C HIS A 222 -3.06 -5.51 15.72
N TRP A 223 -3.71 -4.53 16.37
CA TRP A 223 -4.71 -4.82 17.38
C TRP A 223 -5.94 -3.92 17.23
N VAL A 224 -7.13 -4.51 17.37
CA VAL A 224 -8.43 -3.85 17.27
C VAL A 224 -9.33 -4.33 18.40
N ALA A 225 -9.98 -3.40 19.10
CA ALA A 225 -10.97 -3.70 20.13
C ALA A 225 -12.19 -4.43 19.54
N GLU A 226 -12.78 -5.36 20.31
CA GLU A 226 -13.91 -6.19 19.85
C GLU A 226 -15.11 -5.36 19.36
N GLU A 227 -15.35 -4.19 19.96
CA GLU A 227 -16.42 -3.28 19.55
C GLU A 227 -16.19 -2.62 18.18
N LEU A 228 -14.94 -2.46 17.74
CA LEU A 228 -14.60 -1.87 16.45
C LEU A 228 -14.52 -2.91 15.32
N ARG A 229 -14.15 -4.16 15.63
CA ARG A 229 -13.99 -5.24 14.63
C ARG A 229 -15.15 -5.39 13.63
N PRO A 230 -16.43 -5.31 14.04
CA PRO A 230 -17.55 -5.45 13.10
C PRO A 230 -17.60 -4.36 12.03
N PHE A 231 -17.01 -3.19 12.28
CA PHE A 231 -16.98 -2.07 11.35
C PHE A 231 -15.86 -2.18 10.31
N ILE A 232 -14.91 -3.10 10.49
CA ILE A 232 -13.81 -3.33 9.54
C ILE A 232 -14.28 -4.27 8.42
N PRO A 233 -14.41 -3.77 7.18
CA PRO A 233 -15.16 -4.45 6.13
C PRO A 233 -14.44 -5.68 5.57
N LEU A 234 -13.11 -5.67 5.49
CA LEU A 234 -12.30 -6.74 4.88
C LEU A 234 -11.62 -7.61 5.97
N PRO A 235 -11.30 -8.87 5.68
CA PRO A 235 -10.39 -9.67 6.50
C PRO A 235 -8.96 -9.12 6.44
N PRO A 236 -8.01 -9.63 7.27
CA PRO A 236 -6.59 -9.34 7.09
C PRO A 236 -6.11 -9.70 5.68
N SER A 237 -5.23 -8.87 5.11
CA SER A 237 -4.53 -9.17 3.86
C SER A 237 -3.58 -10.35 4.02
N GLY A 238 -3.30 -11.07 2.92
CA GLY A 238 -2.51 -12.30 2.90
C GLY A 238 -0.98 -12.13 2.97
N PHE A 239 -0.49 -10.98 3.43
CA PHE A 239 0.93 -10.64 3.51
C PHE A 239 1.38 -10.43 4.94
#